data_AF-A0A2E1GQI0-F1
#
_entry.id   AF-A0A2E1GQI0-F1
#
_cell.length_a   1.000
_cell.length_b   1.000
_cell.length_c   1.000
_cell.angle_alpha   90.00
_cell.angle_beta   90.00
_cell.angle_gamma   90.00
#
_symmetry.space_group_name_H-M   'P 1'
#
loop_
_entity.id
_entity.type
_entity.pdbx_description
1 polymer ?
#
loop_
_entity_poly.entity_id
_entity_poly.type
_entity_poly.pdbx_seq_one_letter_code
_entity_poly.pdbx_strand_id
1 'polypeptide(L)'
;MLICKYIKFIFLKTYIFLCMIKLFYICTVKKILFAVLLVSVFKSYSQSSDQIKLCFAMQGNSFSTDNMADQALNKILSVTGLSKRFVLAPCSEISNCLAISYKGIRYILFDKEFMKQISSSGSNWTNLSILAHEVGHHINGHTIDVVMYSDEVVDRPDLESFRKMELEADEFSGFVMAKLGASLEQATAAVMIMSNDDDDTYSTHPKRSKRIKSIKAGYANGSTQVIPKKYETVNKRVSVEQIFNMAENKKNQNDYVGAINAYSRAISMKPDYSYAYNNRGFLKYQLKDFRGAISDYSTVIKIDPTYPVPYYNRGLAKSKIKDFNGALIDYNNAIKLKPDYAIAYNNRGNVKFNLKNYRGAIMDYSYAIKFKSKGPSKIFTNRGVSKELIGDLKGACKDWSVAARLGNRNAQKWILEQCK
;
A
#
# COMPACT_ATOMS: atom_id res chain seq x y z
N MET A 1 62.05 -28.61 -30.17
CA MET A 1 61.44 -27.26 -30.01
C MET A 1 60.48 -26.87 -31.15
N LEU A 2 59.71 -27.82 -31.70
CA LEU A 2 58.65 -27.54 -32.69
C LEU A 2 57.29 -28.21 -32.41
N ILE A 3 57.19 -29.09 -31.40
CA ILE A 3 55.93 -29.79 -31.07
C ILE A 3 55.08 -28.99 -30.06
N CYS A 4 55.68 -28.10 -29.25
CA CYS A 4 54.94 -27.22 -28.33
C CYS A 4 54.24 -26.02 -28.99
N LYS A 5 54.52 -25.70 -30.26
CA LYS A 5 53.80 -24.63 -30.99
C LYS A 5 52.52 -25.13 -31.68
N TYR A 6 52.40 -26.44 -31.95
CA TYR A 6 51.21 -27.03 -32.59
C TYR A 6 50.07 -27.32 -31.60
N ILE A 7 50.38 -27.65 -30.34
CA ILE A 7 49.36 -27.96 -29.32
C ILE A 7 48.63 -26.70 -28.83
N LYS A 8 49.30 -25.52 -28.83
CA LYS A 8 48.66 -24.23 -28.48
C LYS A 8 47.71 -23.71 -29.57
N PHE A 9 47.89 -24.11 -30.83
CA PHE A 9 47.02 -23.71 -31.94
C PHE A 9 45.75 -24.57 -32.05
N ILE A 10 45.82 -25.82 -31.59
CA ILE A 10 44.66 -26.73 -31.54
C ILE A 10 43.72 -26.34 -30.39
N PHE A 11 44.23 -26.00 -29.19
CA PHE A 11 43.38 -25.60 -28.05
C PHE A 11 42.63 -24.27 -28.24
N LEU A 12 43.16 -23.34 -29.04
CA LEU A 12 42.48 -22.05 -29.31
C LEU A 12 41.35 -22.21 -30.35
N LYS A 13 41.46 -23.15 -31.30
CA LYS A 13 40.40 -23.46 -32.26
C LYS A 13 39.23 -24.22 -31.63
N THR A 14 39.47 -25.09 -30.64
CA THR A 14 38.38 -25.80 -29.94
C THR A 14 37.57 -24.88 -29.01
N TYR A 15 38.20 -23.86 -28.41
CA TYR A 15 37.50 -22.91 -27.52
C TYR A 15 36.60 -21.93 -28.28
N ILE A 16 36.99 -21.52 -29.49
CA ILE A 16 36.18 -20.65 -30.36
C ILE A 16 34.99 -21.41 -30.98
N PHE A 17 35.16 -22.70 -31.31
CA PHE A 17 34.08 -23.54 -31.82
C PHE A 17 33.03 -23.88 -30.73
N LEU A 18 33.46 -24.11 -29.49
CA LEU A 18 32.56 -24.29 -28.33
C LEU A 18 31.85 -22.98 -27.92
N CYS A 19 32.48 -21.81 -28.11
CA CYS A 19 31.82 -20.51 -27.92
C CYS A 19 30.80 -20.19 -29.03
N MET A 20 31.09 -20.56 -30.29
CA MET A 20 30.13 -20.39 -31.39
C MET A 20 28.94 -21.35 -31.29
N ILE A 21 29.13 -22.58 -30.79
CA ILE A 21 28.01 -23.50 -30.52
C ILE A 21 27.16 -22.99 -29.34
N LYS A 22 27.74 -22.38 -28.30
CA LYS A 22 26.97 -21.70 -27.24
C LYS A 22 26.20 -20.48 -27.77
N LEU A 23 26.78 -19.67 -28.66
CA LEU A 23 26.09 -18.55 -29.28
C LEU A 23 25.01 -18.98 -30.30
N PHE A 24 25.19 -20.09 -31.00
CA PHE A 24 24.16 -20.64 -31.90
C PHE A 24 23.02 -21.29 -31.10
N TYR A 25 23.31 -22.00 -30.00
CA TYR A 25 22.29 -22.55 -29.10
C TYR A 25 21.51 -21.44 -28.36
N ILE A 26 22.17 -20.33 -28.03
CA ILE A 26 21.50 -19.13 -27.46
C ILE A 26 20.63 -18.40 -28.52
N CYS A 27 20.94 -18.54 -29.82
CA CYS A 27 20.14 -17.96 -30.91
C CYS A 27 19.00 -18.86 -31.42
N THR A 28 19.08 -20.20 -31.31
CA THR A 28 17.96 -21.09 -31.65
C THR A 28 17.00 -21.35 -30.49
N VAL A 29 17.44 -21.25 -29.23
CA VAL A 29 16.52 -21.31 -28.06
C VAL A 29 15.63 -20.07 -27.96
N LYS A 30 16.04 -18.93 -28.55
CA LYS A 30 15.18 -17.73 -28.69
C LYS A 30 14.08 -17.84 -29.76
N LYS A 31 14.12 -18.84 -30.65
CA LYS A 31 13.04 -19.10 -31.64
C LYS A 31 12.10 -20.25 -31.26
N ILE A 32 12.51 -21.13 -30.34
CA ILE A 32 11.66 -22.23 -29.85
C ILE A 32 10.88 -21.84 -28.58
N LEU A 33 11.28 -20.78 -27.85
CA LEU A 33 10.41 -20.19 -26.82
C LEU A 33 9.17 -19.48 -27.40
N PHE A 34 9.06 -19.33 -28.73
CA PHE A 34 7.90 -18.74 -29.38
C PHE A 34 6.75 -19.74 -29.62
N ALA A 35 6.95 -21.03 -29.34
CA ALA A 35 5.94 -22.07 -29.54
C ALA A 35 5.39 -22.70 -28.24
N VAL A 36 5.80 -22.20 -27.06
CA VAL A 36 5.25 -22.62 -25.75
C VAL A 36 4.58 -21.45 -25.01
N LEU A 37 4.45 -20.29 -25.65
CA LEU A 37 3.76 -19.10 -25.12
C LEU A 37 2.23 -19.12 -25.32
N LEU A 38 1.65 -20.26 -25.69
CA LEU A 38 0.19 -20.43 -25.84
C LEU A 38 -0.50 -20.99 -24.60
N VAL A 39 0.21 -21.18 -23.49
CA VAL A 39 -0.40 -21.54 -22.21
C VAL A 39 0.28 -20.71 -21.12
N SER A 40 -0.51 -19.97 -20.35
CA SER A 40 -0.13 -19.19 -19.16
C SER A 40 0.44 -17.77 -19.35
N VAL A 41 -0.37 -16.83 -19.87
CA VAL A 41 -0.28 -15.42 -19.43
C VAL A 41 -1.67 -14.88 -19.12
N PHE A 42 -2.27 -15.39 -18.05
CA PHE A 42 -3.18 -14.59 -17.23
C PHE A 42 -2.58 -14.54 -15.83
N LYS A 43 -1.53 -13.72 -15.68
CA LYS A 43 -1.00 -13.38 -14.36
C LYS A 43 -2.02 -12.49 -13.67
N SER A 44 -2.55 -12.96 -12.54
CA SER A 44 -3.41 -12.19 -11.65
C SER A 44 -2.68 -10.90 -11.23
N TYR A 45 -3.20 -9.74 -11.61
CA TYR A 45 -2.58 -8.45 -11.38
C TYR A 45 -2.71 -8.02 -9.92
N SER A 46 -1.73 -8.43 -9.12
CA SER A 46 -1.40 -7.77 -7.88
C SER A 46 0.07 -7.38 -7.92
N GLN A 47 0.37 -6.08 -8.13
CA GLN A 47 1.65 -5.41 -7.82
C GLN A 47 2.88 -5.45 -8.79
N SER A 48 2.86 -5.16 -10.10
CA SER A 48 4.17 -5.11 -10.83
C SER A 48 4.97 -3.80 -10.59
N SER A 49 5.53 -3.70 -9.37
CA SER A 49 6.41 -2.69 -8.72
C SER A 49 6.02 -1.19 -8.78
N ASP A 50 4.82 -0.85 -8.27
CA ASP A 50 4.15 0.47 -8.19
C ASP A 50 3.73 1.10 -9.53
N GLN A 51 3.27 0.23 -10.45
CA GLN A 51 3.06 0.52 -11.88
C GLN A 51 4.32 1.16 -12.47
N ILE A 52 5.40 0.39 -12.31
CA ILE A 52 6.83 0.69 -12.46
C ILE A 52 7.15 2.19 -12.31
N LYS A 53 6.99 2.60 -11.04
CA LYS A 53 7.14 3.93 -10.40
C LYS A 53 6.38 5.09 -11.06
N LEU A 54 5.11 4.80 -11.36
CA LEU A 54 4.09 5.61 -12.04
C LEU A 54 4.45 5.94 -13.50
N CYS A 55 5.04 4.94 -14.15
CA CYS A 55 5.75 5.04 -15.42
C CYS A 55 6.94 6.02 -15.39
N PHE A 56 7.66 6.04 -14.26
CA PHE A 56 8.73 6.96 -13.84
C PHE A 56 8.34 8.45 -13.76
N ALA A 57 7.16 8.71 -13.18
CA ALA A 57 6.57 10.05 -12.98
C ALA A 57 6.18 10.76 -14.29
N MET A 58 5.62 9.97 -15.22
CA MET A 58 5.09 10.40 -16.52
C MET A 58 6.16 11.06 -17.41
N GLN A 59 7.42 10.69 -17.22
CA GLN A 59 8.57 11.01 -18.09
C GLN A 59 8.76 12.52 -18.47
N GLY A 60 8.49 13.47 -17.57
CA GLY A 60 9.20 14.78 -17.51
C GLY A 60 8.52 16.08 -18.00
N ASN A 61 7.18 16.14 -18.11
CA ASN A 61 6.34 17.31 -18.50
C ASN A 61 6.11 17.61 -20.00
N SER A 62 6.23 16.64 -20.91
CA SER A 62 5.56 16.76 -22.22
C SER A 62 4.34 15.84 -22.24
N PHE A 63 3.16 16.42 -22.06
CA PHE A 63 1.90 15.68 -21.83
C PHE A 63 1.05 15.47 -23.08
N SER A 64 1.58 15.74 -24.28
CA SER A 64 0.77 15.75 -25.50
C SER A 64 1.53 15.25 -26.71
N THR A 65 1.74 13.94 -26.83
CA THR A 65 2.07 13.37 -28.15
C THR A 65 1.45 11.98 -28.34
N ASP A 66 0.13 11.98 -28.47
CA ASP A 66 -0.58 11.04 -29.33
C ASP A 66 -1.90 11.66 -29.81
N ASN A 67 -1.85 12.36 -30.95
CA ASN A 67 -3.02 13.07 -31.51
C ASN A 67 -4.23 12.15 -31.72
N MET A 68 -4.00 10.86 -32.03
CA MET A 68 -5.09 9.91 -32.24
C MET A 68 -5.75 9.52 -30.91
N ALA A 69 -4.95 9.29 -29.87
CA ALA A 69 -5.46 8.99 -28.54
C ALA A 69 -6.18 10.20 -27.91
N ASP A 70 -5.64 11.41 -28.09
CA ASP A 70 -6.31 12.65 -27.65
C ASP A 70 -7.61 12.90 -28.40
N GLN A 71 -7.66 12.65 -29.71
CA GLN A 71 -8.90 12.72 -30.50
C GLN A 71 -9.91 11.67 -30.04
N ALA A 72 -9.47 10.45 -29.73
CA ALA A 72 -10.33 9.41 -29.18
C ALA A 72 -10.91 9.82 -27.81
N LEU A 73 -10.08 10.35 -26.90
CA LEU A 73 -10.54 10.87 -25.62
C LEU A 73 -11.52 12.03 -25.80
N ASN A 74 -11.24 12.99 -26.69
CA ASN A 74 -12.16 14.10 -26.96
C ASN A 74 -13.51 13.62 -27.50
N LYS A 75 -13.53 12.57 -28.35
CA LYS A 75 -14.77 11.92 -28.79
C LYS A 75 -15.54 11.30 -27.63
N ILE A 76 -14.85 10.62 -26.71
CA ILE A 76 -15.51 10.04 -25.52
C ILE A 76 -16.08 11.16 -24.62
N LEU A 77 -15.31 12.22 -24.39
CA LEU A 77 -15.72 13.32 -23.53
C LEU A 77 -16.86 14.14 -24.13
N SER A 78 -16.92 14.31 -25.45
CA SER A 78 -18.02 15.00 -26.12
C SER A 78 -19.36 14.30 -25.91
N VAL A 79 -19.37 12.96 -25.83
CA VAL A 79 -20.57 12.18 -25.50
C VAL A 79 -21.09 12.51 -24.09
N THR A 80 -20.18 12.79 -23.15
CA THR A 80 -20.52 13.06 -21.75
C THR A 80 -20.75 14.53 -21.42
N GLY A 81 -20.39 15.45 -22.34
CA GLY A 81 -20.40 16.90 -22.08
C GLY A 81 -19.37 17.34 -21.02
N LEU A 82 -18.40 16.49 -20.66
CA LEU A 82 -17.40 16.79 -19.66
C LEU A 82 -16.19 17.50 -20.26
N SER A 83 -15.70 18.54 -19.58
CA SER A 83 -14.40 19.16 -19.88
C SER A 83 -13.26 18.19 -19.60
N LYS A 84 -12.16 18.25 -20.36
CA LYS A 84 -10.94 17.45 -20.12
C LYS A 84 -10.41 17.69 -18.69
N ARG A 85 -10.65 16.74 -17.80
CA ARG A 85 -10.10 16.67 -16.43
C ARG A 85 -9.18 15.47 -16.22
N PHE A 86 -8.86 14.78 -17.32
CA PHE A 86 -8.05 13.58 -17.35
C PHE A 86 -6.77 13.87 -18.13
N VAL A 87 -5.68 13.28 -17.68
CA VAL A 87 -4.40 13.27 -18.40
C VAL A 87 -4.24 11.89 -19.04
N LEU A 88 -4.14 11.85 -20.36
CA LEU A 88 -3.88 10.62 -21.11
C LEU A 88 -2.38 10.50 -21.34
N ALA A 89 -1.77 9.40 -20.90
CA ALA A 89 -0.32 9.23 -20.95
C ALA A 89 0.09 7.84 -21.45
N PRO A 90 1.01 7.74 -22.43
CA PRO A 90 1.52 6.44 -22.85
C PRO A 90 2.43 5.82 -21.78
N CYS A 91 2.38 4.49 -21.64
CA CYS A 91 3.16 3.70 -20.69
C CYS A 91 3.39 2.29 -21.29
N SER A 92 4.57 2.03 -21.82
CA SER A 92 4.94 0.76 -22.50
C SER A 92 5.18 -0.42 -21.56
N GLU A 93 5.25 -0.17 -20.27
CA GLU A 93 5.69 -1.11 -19.24
C GLU A 93 4.52 -1.88 -18.61
N ILE A 94 3.28 -1.47 -18.93
CA ILE A 94 2.07 -2.07 -18.35
C ILE A 94 1.43 -3.12 -19.25
N SER A 95 1.76 -3.15 -20.55
CA SER A 95 1.14 -4.07 -21.54
C SER A 95 -0.38 -4.13 -21.42
N ASN A 96 -0.99 -2.98 -21.11
CA ASN A 96 -2.39 -2.84 -20.76
C ASN A 96 -2.84 -1.37 -20.90
N CYS A 97 -4.11 -1.10 -20.60
CA CYS A 97 -4.69 0.23 -20.38
C CYS A 97 -5.27 0.29 -18.96
N LEU A 98 -5.13 1.40 -18.25
CA LEU A 98 -5.60 1.53 -16.87
C LEU A 98 -5.94 2.97 -16.47
N ALA A 99 -6.99 3.12 -15.67
CA ALA A 99 -7.35 4.34 -14.96
C ALA A 99 -6.64 4.40 -13.60
N ILE A 100 -6.14 5.56 -13.21
CA ILE A 100 -5.43 5.75 -11.94
C ILE A 100 -5.51 7.19 -11.45
N SER A 101 -5.51 7.39 -10.13
CA SER A 101 -5.42 8.73 -9.52
C SER A 101 -4.13 8.90 -8.73
N TYR A 102 -3.46 10.05 -8.91
CA TYR A 102 -2.23 10.40 -8.21
C TYR A 102 -2.19 11.90 -7.88
N LYS A 103 -1.96 12.24 -6.61
CA LYS A 103 -1.95 13.62 -6.09
C LYS A 103 -3.18 14.46 -6.52
N GLY A 104 -4.35 13.82 -6.63
CA GLY A 104 -5.61 14.48 -7.02
C GLY A 104 -5.81 14.70 -8.52
N ILE A 105 -4.88 14.23 -9.36
CA ILE A 105 -5.01 14.26 -10.82
C ILE A 105 -5.42 12.86 -11.31
N ARG A 106 -6.33 12.83 -12.29
CA ARG A 106 -6.87 11.60 -12.89
C ARG A 106 -6.12 11.27 -14.17
N TYR A 107 -5.53 10.09 -14.23
CA TYR A 107 -4.73 9.62 -15.35
C TYR A 107 -5.37 8.40 -16.01
N ILE A 108 -5.19 8.30 -17.32
CA ILE A 108 -5.40 7.07 -18.07
C ILE A 108 -4.07 6.71 -18.71
N LEU A 109 -3.49 5.58 -18.29
CA LEU A 109 -2.22 5.08 -18.82
C LEU A 109 -2.51 4.00 -19.86
N PHE A 110 -1.78 4.01 -20.97
CA PHE A 110 -1.96 3.00 -22.03
C PHE A 110 -0.66 2.59 -22.70
N ASP A 111 -0.51 1.30 -22.99
CA ASP A 111 0.60 0.78 -23.80
C ASP A 111 0.25 0.84 -25.29
N LYS A 112 1.07 1.55 -26.08
CA LYS A 112 0.86 1.73 -27.52
C LYS A 112 0.93 0.43 -28.31
N GLU A 113 1.86 -0.47 -27.96
CA GLU A 113 2.01 -1.74 -28.66
C GLU A 113 0.88 -2.69 -28.30
N PHE A 114 0.44 -2.69 -27.04
CA PHE A 114 -0.79 -3.40 -26.63
C PHE A 114 -2.01 -2.92 -27.44
N MET A 115 -2.25 -1.61 -27.48
CA MET A 115 -3.37 -1.03 -28.24
C MET A 115 -3.26 -1.33 -29.74
N LYS A 116 -2.04 -1.37 -30.30
CA LYS A 116 -1.80 -1.75 -31.69
C LYS A 116 -2.10 -3.24 -31.96
N GLN A 117 -1.68 -4.14 -31.06
CA GLN A 117 -1.95 -5.57 -31.18
C GLN A 117 -3.44 -5.89 -31.10
N ILE A 118 -4.15 -5.24 -30.17
CA ILE A 118 -5.59 -5.41 -29.99
C ILE A 118 -6.36 -4.85 -31.19
N SER A 119 -6.02 -3.66 -31.69
CA SER A 119 -6.63 -3.11 -32.91
C SER A 119 -6.35 -3.91 -34.18
N SER A 120 -5.16 -4.52 -34.29
CA SER A 120 -4.82 -5.41 -35.42
C SER A 120 -5.61 -6.72 -35.40
N SER A 121 -5.97 -7.19 -34.20
CA SER A 121 -6.88 -8.33 -33.98
C SER A 121 -8.36 -7.93 -34.01
N GLY A 122 -8.67 -6.65 -34.21
CA GLY A 122 -10.01 -6.08 -34.14
C GLY A 122 -10.19 -4.88 -35.07
N SER A 123 -10.65 -3.74 -34.54
CA SER A 123 -10.75 -2.48 -35.30
C SER A 123 -10.34 -1.28 -34.43
N ASN A 124 -10.27 -0.08 -35.01
CA ASN A 124 -10.03 1.15 -34.24
C ASN A 124 -11.07 1.36 -33.12
N TRP A 125 -12.27 0.79 -33.26
CA TRP A 125 -13.31 0.78 -32.23
C TRP A 125 -12.91 -0.03 -30.99
N THR A 126 -12.08 -1.06 -31.15
CA THR A 126 -11.60 -1.87 -30.03
C THR A 126 -10.78 -1.03 -29.06
N ASN A 127 -9.90 -0.18 -29.58
CA ASN A 127 -9.10 0.75 -28.77
C ASN A 127 -9.98 1.82 -28.10
N LEU A 128 -10.99 2.30 -28.81
CA LEU A 128 -11.93 3.28 -28.27
C LEU A 128 -12.78 2.71 -27.12
N SER A 129 -13.19 1.44 -27.23
CA SER A 129 -13.93 0.71 -26.20
C SER A 129 -13.12 0.53 -24.91
N ILE A 130 -11.83 0.19 -25.05
CA ILE A 130 -10.90 0.10 -23.91
C ILE A 130 -10.74 1.47 -23.25
N LEU A 131 -10.52 2.52 -24.04
CA LEU A 131 -10.36 3.87 -23.50
C LEU A 131 -11.65 4.37 -22.80
N ALA A 132 -12.82 4.07 -23.36
CA ALA A 132 -14.10 4.41 -22.75
C ALA A 132 -14.31 3.67 -21.42
N HIS A 133 -13.89 2.42 -21.31
CA HIS A 133 -13.93 1.65 -20.06
C HIS A 133 -13.09 2.34 -18.96
N GLU A 134 -11.85 2.74 -19.25
CA GLU A 134 -11.00 3.47 -18.28
C GLU A 134 -11.55 4.85 -17.92
N VAL A 135 -12.20 5.55 -18.87
CA VAL A 135 -12.91 6.79 -18.55
C VAL A 135 -14.08 6.51 -17.60
N GLY A 136 -14.80 5.41 -17.80
CA GLY A 136 -15.91 4.97 -16.96
C GLY A 136 -15.49 4.78 -15.50
N HIS A 137 -14.33 4.18 -15.28
CA HIS A 137 -13.73 4.05 -13.96
C HIS A 137 -13.61 5.38 -13.20
N HIS A 138 -13.16 6.43 -13.88
CA HIS A 138 -13.04 7.77 -13.28
C HIS A 138 -14.38 8.49 -13.10
N ILE A 139 -15.30 8.32 -14.05
CA ILE A 139 -16.63 8.97 -14.00
C ILE A 139 -17.44 8.39 -12.85
N ASN A 140 -17.34 7.08 -12.62
CA ASN A 140 -18.06 6.38 -11.56
C ASN A 140 -17.37 6.50 -10.18
N GLY A 141 -16.20 7.15 -10.12
CA GLY A 141 -15.51 7.43 -8.85
C GLY A 141 -14.93 6.18 -8.19
N HIS A 142 -14.55 5.18 -8.98
CA HIS A 142 -13.89 3.98 -8.49
C HIS A 142 -12.57 4.35 -7.80
N THR A 143 -12.28 3.75 -6.65
CA THR A 143 -11.04 3.98 -5.90
C THR A 143 -9.89 3.25 -6.59
N ILE A 144 -9.17 3.96 -7.46
CA ILE A 144 -8.04 3.42 -8.23
C ILE A 144 -6.75 4.19 -7.91
N ASP A 145 -6.64 4.65 -6.67
CA ASP A 145 -5.48 5.40 -6.19
C ASP A 145 -4.27 4.48 -6.06
N VAL A 146 -3.13 4.89 -6.63
CA VAL A 146 -1.84 4.30 -6.24
C VAL A 146 -1.30 5.08 -5.06
N VAL A 147 -1.30 4.43 -3.91
CA VAL A 147 -0.56 4.89 -2.74
C VAL A 147 0.91 4.56 -2.98
N MET A 148 1.65 5.51 -3.57
CA MET A 148 3.11 5.41 -3.63
C MET A 148 3.70 5.71 -2.25
N TYR A 149 3.78 4.72 -1.37
CA TYR A 149 4.64 4.80 -0.21
C TYR A 149 5.26 3.43 0.05
N SER A 150 6.59 3.44 0.18
CA SER A 150 7.42 2.42 0.82
C SER A 150 6.61 1.32 1.53
N ASP A 151 6.62 0.11 0.96
CA ASP A 151 6.27 -1.16 1.60
C ASP A 151 4.91 -1.26 2.32
N GLU A 152 3.88 -0.48 1.97
CA GLU A 152 2.54 -0.62 2.60
C GLU A 152 1.45 -1.15 1.65
N VAL A 153 0.77 -2.21 2.11
CA VAL A 153 -0.39 -2.84 1.46
C VAL A 153 -1.62 -1.95 1.65
N VAL A 154 -2.08 -1.34 0.56
CA VAL A 154 -3.37 -0.63 0.45
C VAL A 154 -4.52 -1.62 0.57
N ASP A 155 -5.62 -1.25 1.25
CA ASP A 155 -6.87 -2.03 1.13
C ASP A 155 -7.28 -2.06 -0.33
N ARG A 156 -7.15 -3.24 -0.89
CA ARG A 156 -7.84 -3.62 -2.10
C ARG A 156 -9.32 -3.70 -1.74
N PRO A 157 -10.25 -3.06 -2.48
CA PRO A 157 -11.65 -3.44 -2.46
C PRO A 157 -11.77 -4.97 -2.39
N ASP A 158 -12.77 -5.47 -1.67
CA ASP A 158 -13.05 -6.90 -1.73
C ASP A 158 -13.31 -7.31 -3.20
N LEU A 159 -13.09 -8.59 -3.48
CA LEU A 159 -13.13 -9.10 -4.85
C LEU A 159 -14.47 -8.83 -5.55
N GLU A 160 -15.56 -8.78 -4.78
CA GLU A 160 -16.89 -8.47 -5.25
C GLU A 160 -17.03 -6.99 -5.68
N SER A 161 -16.49 -6.08 -4.87
CA SER A 161 -16.47 -4.64 -5.16
C SER A 161 -15.66 -4.33 -6.42
N PHE A 162 -14.50 -4.98 -6.62
CA PHE A 162 -13.74 -4.84 -7.86
C PHE A 162 -14.54 -5.28 -9.09
N ARG A 163 -15.16 -6.47 -9.02
CA ARG A 163 -15.97 -6.97 -10.12
C ARG A 163 -17.13 -6.04 -10.45
N LYS A 164 -17.76 -5.45 -9.43
CA LYS A 164 -18.83 -4.48 -9.63
C LYS A 164 -18.31 -3.24 -10.37
N MET A 165 -17.17 -2.68 -9.94
CA MET A 165 -16.55 -1.53 -10.62
C MET A 165 -16.21 -1.83 -12.08
N GLU A 166 -15.68 -3.01 -12.38
CA GLU A 166 -15.41 -3.44 -13.76
C GLU A 166 -16.67 -3.50 -14.61
N LEU A 167 -17.78 -4.03 -14.07
CA LEU A 167 -19.05 -4.09 -14.79
C LEU A 167 -19.65 -2.69 -15.02
N GLU A 168 -19.52 -1.78 -14.06
CA GLU A 168 -19.98 -0.38 -14.19
C GLU A 168 -19.17 0.37 -15.26
N ALA A 169 -17.86 0.10 -15.37
CA ALA A 169 -17.00 0.63 -16.42
C ALA A 169 -17.32 0.04 -17.80
N ASP A 170 -17.61 -1.27 -17.88
CA ASP A 170 -18.06 -1.94 -19.09
C ASP A 170 -19.41 -1.39 -19.61
N GLU A 171 -20.35 -1.12 -18.71
CA GLU A 171 -21.63 -0.49 -19.05
C GLU A 171 -21.40 0.91 -19.64
N PHE A 172 -20.58 1.73 -18.97
CA PHE A 172 -20.24 3.05 -19.49
C PHE A 172 -19.57 2.99 -20.87
N SER A 173 -18.64 2.05 -21.08
CA SER A 173 -18.02 1.84 -22.38
C SER A 173 -19.06 1.53 -23.46
N GLY A 174 -19.99 0.61 -23.21
CA GLY A 174 -21.06 0.27 -24.14
C GLY A 174 -21.89 1.49 -24.56
N PHE A 175 -22.24 2.36 -23.61
CA PHE A 175 -22.96 3.60 -23.87
C PHE A 175 -22.20 4.55 -24.80
N VAL A 176 -20.92 4.80 -24.51
CA VAL A 176 -20.08 5.69 -25.31
C VAL A 176 -19.93 5.15 -26.73
N MET A 177 -19.71 3.84 -26.87
CA MET A 177 -19.56 3.18 -28.16
C MET A 177 -20.82 3.35 -29.03
N ALA A 178 -22.00 3.13 -28.46
CA ALA A 178 -23.27 3.36 -29.15
C ALA A 178 -23.44 4.83 -29.58
N LYS A 179 -23.11 5.79 -28.70
CA LYS A 179 -23.21 7.22 -29.00
C LYS A 179 -22.28 7.70 -30.11
N LEU A 180 -21.12 7.06 -30.25
CA LEU A 180 -20.17 7.36 -31.31
C LEU A 180 -20.50 6.64 -32.62
N GLY A 181 -21.55 5.80 -32.64
CA GLY A 181 -22.02 5.10 -33.83
C GLY A 181 -21.32 3.77 -34.11
N ALA A 182 -20.63 3.19 -33.12
CA ALA A 182 -20.09 1.84 -33.24
C ALA A 182 -21.22 0.80 -33.32
N SER A 183 -20.99 -0.34 -33.97
CA SER A 183 -21.89 -1.50 -33.87
C SER A 183 -21.74 -2.21 -32.53
N LEU A 184 -22.71 -3.03 -32.14
CA LEU A 184 -22.63 -3.83 -30.91
C LEU A 184 -21.47 -4.83 -30.94
N GLU A 185 -21.16 -5.37 -32.12
CA GLU A 185 -20.00 -6.22 -32.35
C GLU A 185 -18.70 -5.44 -32.06
N GLN A 186 -18.58 -4.22 -32.58
CA GLN A 186 -17.44 -3.34 -32.32
C GLN A 186 -17.33 -2.95 -30.84
N ALA A 187 -18.45 -2.71 -30.15
CA ALA A 187 -18.47 -2.38 -28.72
C ALA A 187 -17.98 -3.54 -27.84
N THR A 188 -18.23 -4.79 -28.25
CA THR A 188 -17.91 -6.01 -27.48
C THR A 188 -16.59 -6.66 -27.87
N ALA A 189 -16.01 -6.31 -29.02
CA ALA A 189 -14.81 -6.92 -29.59
C ALA A 189 -13.61 -6.95 -28.61
N ALA A 190 -13.40 -5.89 -27.83
CA ALA A 190 -12.29 -5.81 -26.87
C ALA A 190 -12.37 -6.92 -25.82
N VAL A 191 -13.55 -7.09 -25.20
CA VAL A 191 -13.78 -8.13 -24.18
C VAL A 191 -13.74 -9.53 -24.78
N MET A 192 -14.18 -9.70 -26.03
CA MET A 192 -14.09 -10.98 -26.75
C MET A 192 -12.64 -11.41 -26.97
N ILE A 193 -11.74 -10.46 -27.25
CA ILE A 193 -10.31 -10.70 -27.44
C ILE A 193 -9.59 -10.93 -26.10
N MET A 194 -9.92 -10.13 -25.08
CA MET A 194 -9.12 -10.03 -23.85
C MET A 194 -9.57 -10.92 -22.69
N SER A 195 -10.83 -11.36 -22.66
CA SER A 195 -11.41 -12.11 -21.54
C SER A 195 -11.84 -13.50 -22.00
N ASN A 196 -11.99 -14.44 -21.08
CA ASN A 196 -12.52 -15.80 -21.27
C ASN A 196 -13.71 -16.04 -20.31
N ASP A 197 -14.44 -17.14 -20.49
CA ASP A 197 -15.56 -17.55 -19.62
C ASP A 197 -15.14 -18.58 -18.56
N ASP A 198 -13.83 -18.68 -18.31
CA ASP A 198 -13.26 -19.53 -17.27
C ASP A 198 -13.76 -19.11 -15.87
N ASP A 199 -13.54 -19.96 -14.87
CA ASP A 199 -13.98 -19.70 -13.50
C ASP A 199 -13.39 -18.39 -12.97
N ASP A 200 -14.26 -17.40 -12.73
CA ASP A 200 -13.85 -16.09 -12.25
C ASP A 200 -13.64 -16.07 -10.74
N THR A 201 -13.84 -17.18 -10.00
CA THR A 201 -13.83 -17.26 -8.52
C THR A 201 -12.71 -16.48 -7.85
N TYR A 202 -11.49 -16.48 -8.40
CA TYR A 202 -10.32 -15.76 -7.87
C TYR A 202 -9.84 -14.58 -8.73
N SER A 203 -10.61 -14.19 -9.75
CA SER A 203 -10.29 -13.10 -10.69
C SER A 203 -10.97 -11.79 -10.28
N THR A 204 -10.23 -10.67 -10.41
CA THR A 204 -10.77 -9.31 -10.29
C THR A 204 -11.64 -8.92 -11.48
N HIS A 205 -11.41 -9.51 -12.65
CA HIS A 205 -12.25 -9.31 -13.83
C HIS A 205 -13.39 -10.34 -13.85
N PRO A 206 -14.65 -9.90 -13.99
CA PRO A 206 -15.80 -10.78 -14.15
C PRO A 206 -15.68 -11.64 -15.43
N LYS A 207 -16.39 -12.78 -15.46
CA LYS A 207 -16.55 -13.60 -16.68
C LYS A 207 -16.89 -12.77 -17.92
N ARG A 208 -16.35 -13.15 -19.08
CA ARG A 208 -16.65 -12.54 -20.39
C ARG A 208 -18.16 -12.35 -20.57
N SER A 209 -18.97 -13.37 -20.31
CA SER A 209 -20.44 -13.31 -20.38
C SER A 209 -21.07 -12.20 -19.52
N LYS A 210 -20.59 -11.96 -18.29
CA LYS A 210 -21.06 -10.87 -17.42
C LYS A 210 -20.65 -9.50 -17.97
N ARG A 211 -19.40 -9.36 -18.40
CA ARG A 211 -18.87 -8.13 -19.01
C ARG A 211 -19.63 -7.75 -20.27
N ILE A 212 -19.84 -8.71 -21.17
CA ILE A 212 -20.62 -8.53 -22.41
C ILE A 212 -22.07 -8.14 -22.09
N LYS A 213 -22.68 -8.71 -21.06
CA LYS A 213 -24.02 -8.32 -20.61
C LYS A 213 -24.05 -6.85 -20.16
N SER A 214 -23.03 -6.40 -19.43
CA SER A 214 -22.91 -5.00 -19.01
C SER A 214 -22.75 -4.05 -20.20
N ILE A 215 -21.85 -4.38 -21.14
CA ILE A 215 -21.66 -3.58 -22.37
C ILE A 215 -22.97 -3.48 -23.15
N LYS A 216 -23.71 -4.59 -23.31
CA LYS A 216 -25.02 -4.59 -23.99
C LYS A 216 -26.04 -3.68 -23.31
N ALA A 217 -26.06 -3.66 -21.97
CA ALA A 217 -26.95 -2.79 -21.21
C ALA A 217 -26.64 -1.31 -21.46
N GLY A 218 -25.37 -0.92 -21.39
CA GLY A 218 -24.93 0.43 -21.68
C GLY A 218 -25.16 0.84 -23.13
N TYR A 219 -24.87 -0.06 -24.07
CA TYR A 219 -25.06 0.15 -25.50
C TYR A 219 -26.52 0.42 -25.85
N ALA A 220 -27.46 -0.33 -25.25
CA ALA A 220 -28.90 -0.09 -25.42
C ALA A 220 -29.31 1.32 -24.95
N ASN A 221 -28.66 1.84 -23.90
CA ASN A 221 -28.90 3.19 -23.39
C ASN A 221 -28.33 4.29 -24.30
N GLY A 222 -27.31 4.00 -25.11
CA GLY A 222 -26.67 4.96 -26.03
C GLY A 222 -27.57 5.49 -27.15
N SER A 223 -28.63 4.75 -27.48
CA SER A 223 -29.68 5.15 -28.42
C SER A 223 -30.60 6.26 -27.89
N THR A 224 -30.53 6.58 -26.59
CA THR A 224 -31.34 7.65 -25.95
C THR A 224 -30.48 8.87 -25.64
N GLN A 225 -31.00 10.11 -25.72
CA GLN A 225 -30.28 11.34 -25.31
C GLN A 225 -29.93 11.38 -23.79
N VAL A 226 -30.29 10.35 -23.05
CA VAL A 226 -30.04 10.22 -21.62
C VAL A 226 -28.69 9.54 -21.44
N ILE A 227 -27.73 10.27 -20.87
CA ILE A 227 -26.51 9.67 -20.32
C ILE A 227 -26.96 8.60 -19.31
N PRO A 228 -26.60 7.31 -19.43
CA PRO A 228 -26.94 6.27 -18.46
C PRO A 228 -26.54 6.81 -17.13
N LYS A 229 -27.53 6.77 -16.21
CA LYS A 229 -27.54 7.44 -14.92
C LYS A 229 -26.12 7.78 -14.54
N LYS A 230 -25.79 9.07 -14.53
CA LYS A 230 -24.69 9.55 -13.68
C LYS A 230 -24.90 8.77 -12.39
N TYR A 231 -24.03 7.81 -12.11
CA TYR A 231 -24.05 7.12 -10.84
C TYR A 231 -23.59 8.21 -9.89
N GLU A 232 -24.51 9.11 -9.57
CA GLU A 232 -24.56 9.78 -8.31
C GLU A 232 -24.56 8.60 -7.36
N THR A 233 -23.34 8.25 -6.92
CA THR A 233 -23.18 7.97 -5.51
C THR A 233 -24.12 8.96 -4.86
N VAL A 234 -25.14 8.43 -4.18
CA VAL A 234 -25.76 9.18 -3.12
C VAL A 234 -24.57 9.52 -2.25
N ASN A 235 -23.95 10.66 -2.52
CA ASN A 235 -23.05 11.33 -1.66
C ASN A 235 -23.99 11.81 -0.56
N LYS A 236 -24.48 10.87 0.26
CA LYS A 236 -24.42 11.09 1.69
C LYS A 236 -22.98 11.50 1.86
N ARG A 237 -22.74 12.81 1.92
CA ARG A 237 -21.45 13.38 2.32
C ARG A 237 -21.20 12.71 3.66
N VAL A 238 -20.44 11.62 3.63
CA VAL A 238 -20.11 10.89 4.84
C VAL A 238 -19.21 11.86 5.55
N SER A 239 -19.70 12.42 6.66
CA SER A 239 -18.93 13.37 7.45
C SER A 239 -17.60 12.73 7.86
N VAL A 240 -16.61 13.57 8.13
CA VAL A 240 -15.31 13.13 8.64
C VAL A 240 -15.51 12.29 9.91
N GLU A 241 -16.44 12.70 10.77
CA GLU A 241 -16.85 12.01 11.99
C GLU A 241 -17.45 10.62 11.69
N GLN A 242 -18.30 10.49 10.68
CA GLN A 242 -18.86 9.19 10.29
C GLN A 242 -17.77 8.24 9.79
N ILE A 243 -16.82 8.72 8.98
CA ILE A 243 -15.69 7.91 8.49
C ILE A 243 -14.77 7.50 9.65
N PHE A 244 -14.54 8.41 10.59
CA PHE A 244 -13.78 8.12 11.80
C PHE A 244 -14.47 7.07 12.67
N ASN A 245 -15.79 7.15 12.84
CA ASN A 245 -16.55 6.15 13.57
C ASN A 245 -16.54 4.78 12.86
N MET A 246 -16.54 4.75 11.52
CA MET A 246 -16.32 3.51 10.76
C MET A 246 -14.94 2.92 11.03
N ALA A 247 -13.90 3.76 11.13
CA ALA A 247 -12.55 3.32 11.48
C ALA A 247 -12.49 2.72 12.89
N GLU A 248 -13.14 3.36 13.86
CA GLU A 248 -13.27 2.85 15.23
C GLU A 248 -14.03 1.51 15.28
N ASN A 249 -15.12 1.37 14.52
CA ASN A 249 -15.87 0.12 14.43
C ASN A 249 -15.04 -1.02 13.83
N LYS A 250 -14.32 -0.77 12.73
CA LYS A 250 -13.42 -1.75 12.10
C LYS A 250 -12.29 -2.15 13.05
N LYS A 251 -11.72 -1.19 13.78
CA LYS A 251 -10.73 -1.47 14.83
C LYS A 251 -11.29 -2.42 15.89
N ASN A 252 -12.51 -2.19 16.36
CA ASN A 252 -13.15 -3.03 17.37
C ASN A 252 -13.47 -4.45 16.86
N GLN A 253 -13.64 -4.60 15.54
CA GLN A 253 -13.78 -5.90 14.87
C GLN A 253 -12.43 -6.58 14.60
N ASN A 254 -11.32 -6.00 15.03
CA ASN A 254 -9.94 -6.40 14.70
C ASN A 254 -9.59 -6.31 13.20
N ASP A 255 -10.42 -5.64 12.39
CA ASP A 255 -10.09 -5.24 11.02
C ASP A 255 -9.16 -4.02 11.06
N TYR A 256 -7.91 -4.24 11.45
CA TYR A 256 -6.93 -3.17 11.62
C TYR A 256 -6.55 -2.51 10.29
N VAL A 257 -6.53 -3.27 9.20
CA VAL A 257 -6.23 -2.75 7.87
C VAL A 257 -7.37 -1.81 7.43
N GLY A 258 -8.62 -2.27 7.48
CA GLY A 258 -9.77 -1.44 7.17
C GLY A 258 -9.92 -0.21 8.06
N ALA A 259 -9.57 -0.32 9.35
CA ALA A 259 -9.54 0.82 10.24
C ALA A 259 -8.49 1.87 9.84
N ILE A 260 -7.27 1.45 9.50
CA ILE A 260 -6.21 2.34 8.98
C ILE A 260 -6.67 3.07 7.72
N ASN A 261 -7.35 2.39 6.81
CA ASN A 261 -7.84 2.99 5.57
C ASN A 261 -8.95 4.00 5.82
N ALA A 262 -9.88 3.68 6.73
CA ALA A 262 -10.92 4.63 7.14
C ALA A 262 -10.32 5.87 7.84
N TYR A 263 -9.34 5.72 8.74
CA TYR A 263 -8.63 6.89 9.30
C TYR A 263 -7.92 7.71 8.21
N SER A 264 -7.30 7.05 7.23
CA SER A 264 -6.62 7.74 6.12
C SER A 264 -7.59 8.55 5.28
N ARG A 265 -8.80 8.03 5.06
CA ARG A 265 -9.89 8.76 4.39
C ARG A 265 -10.41 9.93 5.24
N ALA A 266 -10.51 9.78 6.56
CA ALA A 266 -10.86 10.89 7.44
C ALA A 266 -9.79 12.01 7.38
N ILE A 267 -8.51 11.63 7.35
CA ILE A 267 -7.36 12.53 7.21
C ILE A 267 -7.36 13.26 5.86
N SER A 268 -7.67 12.57 4.75
CA SER A 268 -7.71 13.24 3.44
C SER A 268 -8.80 14.29 3.33
N MET A 269 -9.91 14.08 4.05
CA MET A 269 -11.01 15.05 4.13
C MET A 269 -10.75 16.17 5.15
N LYS A 270 -10.02 15.88 6.23
CA LYS A 270 -9.65 16.83 7.27
C LYS A 270 -8.17 16.62 7.67
N PRO A 271 -7.23 17.31 6.99
CA PRO A 271 -5.79 17.10 7.18
C PRO A 271 -5.26 17.48 8.56
N ASP A 272 -6.01 18.22 9.37
CA ASP A 272 -5.69 18.59 10.75
C ASP A 272 -6.38 17.69 11.79
N TYR A 273 -6.97 16.56 11.38
CA TYR A 273 -7.71 15.69 12.29
C TYR A 273 -6.79 14.84 13.18
N SER A 274 -6.31 15.44 14.26
CA SER A 274 -5.36 14.86 15.21
C SER A 274 -5.74 13.46 15.73
N TYR A 275 -7.02 13.24 16.03
CA TYR A 275 -7.51 11.94 16.50
C TYR A 275 -7.32 10.82 15.47
N ALA A 276 -7.57 11.10 14.18
CA ALA A 276 -7.40 10.11 13.11
C ALA A 276 -5.93 9.72 12.94
N TYR A 277 -5.01 10.69 12.97
CA TYR A 277 -3.57 10.41 12.98
C TYR A 277 -3.13 9.61 14.20
N ASN A 278 -3.57 9.99 15.40
CA ASN A 278 -3.19 9.28 16.63
C ASN A 278 -3.65 7.82 16.60
N ASN A 279 -4.88 7.57 16.16
CA ASN A 279 -5.45 6.22 16.16
C ASN A 279 -4.89 5.37 15.02
N ARG A 280 -4.63 5.95 13.84
CA ARG A 280 -3.91 5.28 12.76
C ARG A 280 -2.49 4.92 13.17
N GLY A 281 -1.76 5.85 13.81
CA GLY A 281 -0.43 5.62 14.34
C GLY A 281 -0.39 4.49 15.39
N PHE A 282 -1.43 4.38 16.22
CA PHE A 282 -1.57 3.27 17.16
C PHE A 282 -1.70 1.92 16.45
N LEU A 283 -2.53 1.83 15.41
CA LEU A 283 -2.70 0.58 14.66
C LEU A 283 -1.44 0.22 13.87
N LYS A 284 -0.78 1.19 13.23
CA LYS A 284 0.53 0.99 12.60
C LYS A 284 1.56 0.43 13.58
N TYR A 285 1.60 0.95 14.81
CA TYR A 285 2.45 0.39 15.86
C TYR A 285 2.11 -1.06 16.21
N GLN A 286 0.82 -1.41 16.32
CA GLN A 286 0.38 -2.80 16.56
C GLN A 286 0.80 -3.74 15.42
N LEU A 287 0.72 -3.27 14.18
CA LEU A 287 1.16 -3.99 12.98
C LEU A 287 2.68 -3.97 12.77
N LYS A 288 3.45 -3.42 13.73
CA LYS A 288 4.92 -3.29 13.69
C LYS A 288 5.44 -2.33 12.62
N ASP A 289 4.58 -1.54 11.98
CA ASP A 289 4.98 -0.36 11.21
C ASP A 289 5.34 0.79 12.17
N PHE A 290 6.55 0.70 12.73
CA PHE A 290 7.04 1.69 13.68
C PHE A 290 7.37 3.02 13.00
N ARG A 291 7.78 3.01 11.73
CA ARG A 291 8.16 4.24 11.00
C ARG A 291 6.93 5.06 10.60
N GLY A 292 5.89 4.42 10.07
CA GLY A 292 4.62 5.10 9.78
C GLY A 292 3.93 5.57 11.07
N ALA A 293 3.98 4.79 12.16
CA ALA A 293 3.51 5.26 13.46
C ALA A 293 4.25 6.53 13.93
N ILE A 294 5.58 6.59 13.78
CA ILE A 294 6.38 7.79 14.11
C ILE A 294 5.93 8.98 13.26
N SER A 295 5.68 8.79 11.97
CA SER A 295 5.20 9.84 11.07
C SER A 295 3.85 10.41 11.52
N ASP A 296 2.90 9.54 11.84
CA ASP A 296 1.57 9.92 12.30
C ASP A 296 1.63 10.68 13.63
N TYR A 297 2.34 10.16 14.64
CA TYR A 297 2.48 10.86 15.91
C TYR A 297 3.23 12.19 15.78
N SER A 298 4.20 12.28 14.86
CA SER A 298 4.88 13.56 14.57
C SER A 298 3.92 14.58 13.98
N THR A 299 2.96 14.15 13.18
CA THR A 299 1.91 15.02 12.65
C THR A 299 0.97 15.47 13.77
N VAL A 300 0.55 14.57 14.66
CA VAL A 300 -0.26 14.96 15.82
C VAL A 300 0.46 16.00 16.69
N ILE A 301 1.76 15.82 16.94
CA ILE A 301 2.58 16.77 17.73
C ILE A 301 2.67 18.14 17.05
N LYS A 302 2.70 18.19 15.71
CA LYS A 302 2.68 19.46 14.97
C LYS A 302 1.33 20.16 15.08
N ILE A 303 0.22 19.40 15.08
CA ILE A 303 -1.14 19.91 15.18
C ILE A 303 -1.44 20.37 16.61
N ASP A 304 -1.09 19.54 17.60
CA ASP A 304 -1.28 19.82 19.02
C ASP A 304 0.00 19.45 19.82
N PRO A 305 0.90 20.43 20.04
CA PRO A 305 2.14 20.21 20.78
C PRO A 305 1.91 20.08 22.29
N THR A 306 0.69 20.30 22.79
CA THR A 306 0.37 20.19 24.22
C THR A 306 -0.18 18.83 24.60
N TYR A 307 -0.46 17.97 23.61
CA TYR A 307 -0.98 16.63 23.84
C TYR A 307 0.15 15.65 24.23
N PRO A 308 0.20 15.12 25.47
CA PRO A 308 1.29 14.25 25.92
C PRO A 308 1.33 12.85 25.28
N VAL A 309 0.19 12.32 24.85
CA VAL A 309 0.06 10.91 24.41
C VAL A 309 0.85 10.63 23.11
N PRO A 310 0.82 11.48 22.06
CA PRO A 310 1.63 11.30 20.86
C PRO A 310 3.13 11.29 21.14
N TYR A 311 3.64 12.12 22.06
CA TYR A 311 5.04 12.06 22.46
C TYR A 311 5.37 10.70 23.07
N TYR A 312 4.56 10.24 24.02
CA TYR A 312 4.75 8.92 24.62
C TYR A 312 4.72 7.79 23.56
N ASN A 313 3.73 7.79 22.68
CA ASN A 313 3.58 6.77 21.66
C ASN A 313 4.70 6.81 20.60
N ARG A 314 5.16 8.00 20.21
CA ARG A 314 6.32 8.15 19.33
C ARG A 314 7.60 7.65 20.00
N GLY A 315 7.77 7.91 21.30
CA GLY A 315 8.86 7.36 22.09
C GLY A 315 8.85 5.83 22.15
N LEU A 316 7.67 5.22 22.27
CA LEU A 316 7.52 3.76 22.18
C LEU A 316 7.97 3.23 20.82
N ALA A 317 7.48 3.83 19.73
CA ALA A 317 7.82 3.42 18.37
C ALA A 317 9.32 3.59 18.08
N LYS A 318 9.93 4.70 18.49
CA LYS A 318 11.38 4.94 18.39
C LYS A 318 12.20 3.91 19.16
N SER A 319 11.75 3.57 20.38
CA SER A 319 12.40 2.52 21.17
C SER A 319 12.36 1.15 20.48
N LYS A 320 11.33 0.84 19.68
CA LYS A 320 11.24 -0.42 18.93
C LYS A 320 12.23 -0.49 17.77
N ILE A 321 12.52 0.64 17.14
CA ILE A 321 13.57 0.73 16.10
C ILE A 321 14.96 1.04 16.67
N LYS A 322 15.13 0.91 18.01
CA LYS A 322 16.38 1.18 18.75
C LYS A 322 16.90 2.63 18.66
N ASP A 323 16.05 3.59 18.27
CA ASP A 323 16.33 5.01 18.44
C ASP A 323 16.08 5.43 19.89
N PHE A 324 17.01 5.03 20.77
CA PHE A 324 16.90 5.27 22.21
C PHE A 324 17.02 6.75 22.57
N ASN A 325 17.89 7.51 21.89
CA ASN A 325 18.05 8.94 22.14
C ASN A 325 16.79 9.72 21.74
N GLY A 326 16.22 9.44 20.57
CA GLY A 326 14.96 10.04 20.15
C GLY A 326 13.80 9.65 21.06
N ALA A 327 13.77 8.41 21.56
CA ALA A 327 12.77 7.97 22.53
C ALA A 327 12.88 8.71 23.88
N LEU A 328 14.10 8.96 24.38
CA LEU A 328 14.30 9.74 25.62
C LEU A 328 13.73 11.15 25.51
N ILE A 329 13.99 11.83 24.39
CA ILE A 329 13.47 13.18 24.12
C ILE A 329 11.94 13.18 24.16
N ASP A 330 11.33 12.20 23.49
CA ASP A 330 9.88 12.08 23.42
C ASP A 330 9.25 11.74 24.79
N TYR A 331 9.83 10.82 25.55
CA TYR A 331 9.34 10.55 26.91
C TYR A 331 9.54 11.73 27.86
N ASN A 332 10.63 12.50 27.73
CA ASN A 332 10.83 13.71 28.50
C ASN A 332 9.73 14.73 28.24
N ASN A 333 9.36 14.95 26.96
CA ASN A 333 8.27 15.85 26.61
C ASN A 333 6.92 15.35 27.13
N ALA A 334 6.63 14.05 26.99
CA ALA A 334 5.40 13.46 27.54
C ALA A 334 5.28 13.66 29.06
N ILE A 335 6.37 13.48 29.80
CA ILE A 335 6.42 13.67 31.26
C ILE A 335 6.35 15.15 31.63
N LYS A 336 6.98 16.05 30.85
CA LYS A 336 6.88 17.50 31.07
C LYS A 336 5.43 17.98 30.95
N LEU A 337 4.70 17.49 29.95
CA LEU A 337 3.30 17.81 29.72
C LEU A 337 2.36 17.10 30.71
N LYS A 338 2.73 15.89 31.17
CA LYS A 338 1.98 15.11 32.16
C LYS A 338 2.92 14.54 33.23
N PRO A 339 3.17 15.27 34.34
CA PRO A 339 4.13 14.88 35.37
C PRO A 339 3.82 13.57 36.11
N ASP A 340 2.57 13.12 36.10
CA ASP A 340 2.13 11.88 36.73
C ASP A 340 2.02 10.70 35.73
N TYR A 341 2.60 10.82 34.52
CA TYR A 341 2.47 9.83 33.46
C TYR A 341 3.30 8.56 33.73
N ALA A 342 2.82 7.73 34.67
CA ALA A 342 3.53 6.60 35.25
C ALA A 342 4.14 5.63 34.21
N ILE A 343 3.41 5.36 33.12
CA ILE A 343 3.86 4.45 32.07
C ILE A 343 4.97 5.06 31.20
N ALA A 344 5.03 6.38 31.06
CA ALA A 344 6.13 7.06 30.38
C ALA A 344 7.42 6.97 31.20
N TYR A 345 7.34 7.10 32.53
CA TYR A 345 8.48 6.84 33.41
C TYR A 345 8.99 5.42 33.28
N ASN A 346 8.12 4.41 33.32
CA ASN A 346 8.53 3.01 33.17
C ASN A 346 9.28 2.76 31.86
N ASN A 347 8.74 3.25 30.73
CA ASN A 347 9.38 3.05 29.43
C ASN A 347 10.65 3.88 29.25
N ARG A 348 10.71 5.10 29.80
CA ARG A 348 11.96 5.88 29.85
C ARG A 348 13.03 5.18 30.68
N GLY A 349 12.64 4.55 31.79
CA GLY A 349 13.50 3.69 32.61
C GLY A 349 14.08 2.52 31.81
N ASN A 350 13.24 1.83 31.04
CA ASN A 350 13.70 0.75 30.14
C ASN A 350 14.70 1.25 29.09
N VAL A 351 14.45 2.43 28.50
CA VAL A 351 15.38 3.03 27.53
C VAL A 351 16.71 3.42 28.19
N LYS A 352 16.68 4.05 29.37
CA LYS A 352 17.90 4.38 30.13
C LYS A 352 18.68 3.13 30.53
N PHE A 353 17.99 2.04 30.88
CA PHE A 353 18.62 0.75 31.15
C PHE A 353 19.38 0.23 29.92
N ASN A 354 18.76 0.26 28.73
CA ASN A 354 19.42 -0.15 27.48
C ASN A 354 20.64 0.72 27.14
N LEU A 355 20.62 1.99 27.54
CA LEU A 355 21.74 2.92 27.42
C LEU A 355 22.77 2.80 28.57
N LYS A 356 22.65 1.78 29.42
CA LYS A 356 23.49 1.54 30.61
C LYS A 356 23.46 2.66 31.66
N ASN A 357 22.49 3.58 31.58
CA ASN A 357 22.25 4.58 32.60
C ASN A 357 21.36 3.99 33.71
N TYR A 358 21.94 3.07 34.49
CA TYR A 358 21.21 2.32 35.52
C TYR A 358 20.70 3.21 36.65
N ARG A 359 21.48 4.21 37.10
CA ARG A 359 21.02 5.18 38.11
C ARG A 359 19.79 5.95 37.64
N GLY A 360 19.81 6.44 36.40
CA GLY A 360 18.67 7.11 35.80
C GLY A 360 17.46 6.20 35.61
N ALA A 361 17.68 4.92 35.29
CA ALA A 361 16.62 3.92 35.20
C ALA A 361 15.96 3.66 36.56
N ILE A 362 16.75 3.50 37.63
CA ILE A 362 16.25 3.31 39.00
C ILE A 362 15.34 4.46 39.43
N MET A 363 15.74 5.70 39.14
CA MET A 363 14.94 6.88 39.44
C MET A 363 13.60 6.84 38.71
N ASP A 364 13.61 6.53 37.41
CA ASP A 364 12.39 6.45 36.60
C ASP A 364 11.46 5.32 37.04
N TYR A 365 11.99 4.12 37.34
CA TYR A 365 11.18 3.04 37.89
C TYR A 365 10.57 3.40 39.24
N SER A 366 11.28 4.17 40.06
CA SER A 366 10.76 4.64 41.35
C SER A 366 9.59 5.61 41.17
N TYR A 367 9.66 6.53 40.20
CA TYR A 367 8.52 7.36 39.82
C TYR A 367 7.37 6.55 39.23
N ALA A 368 7.65 5.56 38.38
CA ALA A 368 6.62 4.67 37.83
C ALA A 368 5.87 3.90 38.93
N ILE A 369 6.57 3.44 39.98
CA ILE A 369 5.97 2.81 41.16
C ILE A 369 5.15 3.84 41.96
N LYS A 370 5.71 5.03 42.23
CA LYS A 370 5.04 6.11 42.97
C LYS A 370 3.70 6.49 42.32
N PHE A 371 3.68 6.60 40.99
CA PHE A 371 2.48 6.93 40.21
C PHE A 371 1.66 5.70 39.79
N LYS A 372 1.90 4.53 40.41
CA LYS A 372 1.09 3.30 40.23
C LYS A 372 0.96 2.84 38.77
N SER A 373 2.06 2.84 38.02
CA SER A 373 2.08 2.27 36.66
C SER A 373 1.61 0.81 36.67
N LYS A 374 0.90 0.41 35.60
CA LYS A 374 0.48 -0.98 35.40
C LYS A 374 1.69 -1.92 35.33
N GLY A 375 1.51 -3.15 35.80
CA GLY A 375 2.54 -4.18 35.83
C GLY A 375 3.63 -3.96 36.88
N PRO A 376 3.30 -3.65 38.16
CA PRO A 376 4.28 -3.30 39.19
C PRO A 376 5.35 -4.39 39.38
N SER A 377 4.95 -5.66 39.27
CA SER A 377 5.85 -6.81 39.32
C SER A 377 7.08 -6.65 38.41
N LYS A 378 6.86 -6.31 37.13
CA LYS A 378 7.93 -6.10 36.14
C LYS A 378 8.77 -4.86 36.44
N ILE A 379 8.17 -3.82 37.00
CA ILE A 379 8.89 -2.58 37.34
C ILE A 379 9.84 -2.81 38.52
N PHE A 380 9.38 -3.51 39.57
CA PHE A 380 10.23 -3.93 40.68
C PHE A 380 11.37 -4.85 40.19
N THR A 381 11.07 -5.84 39.34
CA THR A 381 12.08 -6.69 38.70
C THR A 381 13.17 -5.85 38.00
N ASN A 382 12.77 -4.93 37.11
CA ASN A 382 13.72 -4.12 36.34
C ASN A 382 14.52 -3.14 37.23
N ARG A 383 13.88 -2.57 38.26
CA ARG A 383 14.58 -1.71 39.23
C ARG A 383 15.58 -2.51 40.06
N GLY A 384 15.23 -3.73 40.46
CA GLY A 384 16.14 -4.63 41.17
C GLY A 384 17.36 -5.00 40.34
N VAL A 385 17.18 -5.40 39.08
CA VAL A 385 18.30 -5.67 38.16
C VAL A 385 19.17 -4.42 37.96
N SER A 386 18.56 -3.24 37.84
CA SER A 386 19.32 -1.99 37.70
C SER A 386 20.16 -1.67 38.95
N LYS A 387 19.66 -2.00 40.15
CA LYS A 387 20.36 -1.83 41.42
C LYS A 387 21.52 -2.80 41.58
N GLU A 388 21.32 -4.07 41.22
CA GLU A 388 22.39 -5.09 41.16
C GLU A 388 23.54 -4.60 40.27
N LEU A 389 23.24 -4.10 39.07
CA LEU A 389 24.24 -3.61 38.12
C LEU A 389 25.04 -2.37 38.58
N ILE A 390 24.60 -1.69 39.64
CA ILE A 390 25.35 -0.59 40.28
C ILE A 390 25.95 -1.00 41.63
N GLY A 391 25.87 -2.29 42.00
CA GLY A 391 26.39 -2.85 43.24
C GLY A 391 25.45 -2.76 44.46
N ASP A 392 24.21 -2.28 44.31
CA ASP A 392 23.21 -2.23 45.38
C ASP A 392 22.43 -3.56 45.46
N LEU A 393 23.13 -4.64 45.84
CA LEU A 393 22.52 -5.96 45.95
C LEU A 393 21.42 -5.99 47.03
N LYS A 394 21.63 -5.31 48.17
CA LYS A 394 20.62 -5.23 49.24
C LYS A 394 19.33 -4.57 48.75
N GLY A 395 19.42 -3.49 47.98
CA GLY A 395 18.27 -2.84 47.38
C GLY A 395 17.65 -3.65 46.24
N ALA A 396 18.44 -4.42 45.49
CA ALA A 396 17.97 -5.32 44.46
C ALA A 396 17.12 -6.46 45.05
N CYS A 397 17.62 -7.12 46.08
CA CYS A 397 16.92 -8.18 46.81
C CYS A 397 15.56 -7.72 47.34
N LYS A 398 15.49 -6.51 47.93
CA LYS A 398 14.21 -5.93 48.38
C LYS A 398 13.20 -5.81 47.23
N ASP A 399 13.62 -5.31 46.08
CA ASP A 399 12.74 -5.15 44.92
C ASP A 399 12.32 -6.52 44.35
N TRP A 400 13.24 -7.48 44.26
CA TRP A 400 12.92 -8.84 43.81
C TRP A 400 11.97 -9.55 44.77
N SER A 401 12.10 -9.39 46.10
CA SER A 401 11.14 -9.96 47.06
C SER A 401 9.73 -9.38 46.88
N VAL A 402 9.60 -8.09 46.53
CA VAL A 402 8.30 -7.51 46.17
C VAL A 402 7.79 -8.11 44.86
N ALA A 403 8.63 -8.18 43.81
CA ALA A 403 8.24 -8.76 42.53
C ALA A 403 7.82 -10.23 42.64
N ALA A 404 8.51 -11.03 43.47
CA ALA A 404 8.21 -12.43 43.75
C ALA A 404 6.84 -12.60 44.42
N ARG A 405 6.51 -11.74 45.40
CA ARG A 405 5.16 -11.70 46.01
C ARG A 405 4.08 -11.31 45.02
N LEU A 406 4.42 -10.53 44.01
CA LEU A 406 3.56 -10.18 42.88
C LEU A 406 3.59 -11.24 41.75
N GLY A 407 4.07 -12.45 42.03
CA GLY A 407 4.02 -13.60 41.12
C GLY A 407 5.17 -13.72 40.11
N ASN A 408 6.25 -12.92 40.22
CA ASN A 408 7.38 -13.02 39.31
C ASN A 408 8.31 -14.21 39.65
N ARG A 409 8.26 -15.27 38.83
CA ARG A 409 9.10 -16.47 39.03
C ARG A 409 10.59 -16.21 38.86
N ASN A 410 10.98 -15.30 37.96
CA ASN A 410 12.41 -14.97 37.77
C ASN A 410 12.97 -14.28 39.02
N ALA A 411 12.18 -13.39 39.63
CA ALA A 411 12.58 -12.75 40.88
C ALA A 411 12.75 -13.75 42.04
N GLN A 412 11.90 -14.79 42.12
CA GLN A 412 12.07 -15.87 43.11
C GLN A 412 13.42 -16.58 42.94
N LYS A 413 13.78 -16.90 41.70
CA LYS A 413 15.06 -17.55 41.38
C LYS A 413 16.26 -16.68 41.77
N TRP A 414 16.25 -15.40 41.40
CA TRP A 414 17.35 -14.48 41.73
C TRP A 414 17.56 -14.29 43.23
N ILE A 415 16.47 -14.30 44.03
CA ILE A 415 16.58 -14.25 45.48
C ILE A 415 17.38 -15.44 46.02
N LEU A 416 17.09 -16.66 45.54
CA LEU A 416 17.80 -17.88 45.99
C LEU A 416 19.26 -17.89 45.57
N GLU A 417 19.56 -17.34 44.39
CA GLU A 417 20.92 -17.32 43.83
C GLU A 417 21.78 -16.24 44.47
N GLN A 418 21.22 -15.06 44.72
CA GLN A 418 22.01 -13.86 45.02
C GLN A 418 21.72 -13.20 46.37
N CYS A 419 20.58 -13.46 47.02
CA CYS A 419 20.15 -12.74 48.22
C CYS A 419 20.35 -13.54 49.52
N LYS A 420 21.50 -14.22 49.62
CA LYS A 420 21.84 -15.06 50.77
C LYS A 420 22.14 -14.28 52.04
#